data_AF-A0A9E1ZDQ4-F1
#
_entry.id   AF-A0A9E1ZDQ4-F1
#
_cell.length_a   1.000
_cell.length_b   1.000
_cell.length_c   1.000
_cell.angle_alpha   90.00
_cell.angle_beta   90.00
_cell.angle_gamma   90.00
#
_symmetry.space_group_name_H-M   'P 1'
#
loop_
_entity.id
_entity.type
_entity.pdbx_description
1 polymer ?
#
loop_
_entity_poly.entity_id
_entity_poly.type
_entity_poly.pdbx_seq_one_letter_code
_entity_poly.pdbx_strand_id
1 'polypeptide(L)'
;MTLSKHPTIVLLFLWILVLSLQAQQNNDDETLRVFIFAGQSNMVGSDSKVKDIKRFPPFEGLGAPQGKVLFSYCIGRQNKMRSNGWVALEHVNNVVGPELSFARKVTQHIKAPIAIIKCAAGGTHLGGDWNPDEPIGFKMYPLTLDLIKSSLVDLDKRGIKYRIEGFMWHQGENDMFEKNYMP
;
A
#
# COMPACT_ATOMS: atom_id res chain seq x y z
N MET A 1 -6.74 53.63 40.20
CA MET A 1 -6.64 52.80 38.99
C MET A 1 -6.51 51.35 39.45
N THR A 2 -7.64 50.67 39.63
CA THR A 2 -7.71 49.32 40.22
C THR A 2 -7.68 48.28 39.10
N LEU A 3 -6.56 47.56 38.97
CA LEU A 3 -6.49 46.39 38.08
C LEU A 3 -7.35 45.27 38.67
N SER A 4 -8.48 45.00 38.02
CA SER A 4 -9.26 43.79 38.19
C SER A 4 -8.41 42.57 37.83
N LYS A 5 -8.13 41.72 38.83
CA LYS A 5 -7.51 40.40 38.62
C LYS A 5 -8.59 39.48 38.07
N HIS A 6 -8.48 39.07 36.81
CA HIS A 6 -9.31 38.01 36.20
C HIS A 6 -8.52 36.69 36.08
N PRO A 7 -8.17 36.01 37.19
CA PRO A 7 -7.42 34.75 37.15
C PRO A 7 -8.20 33.63 36.45
N THR A 8 -9.54 33.70 36.45
CA THR A 8 -10.42 32.67 35.88
C THR A 8 -10.34 32.57 34.36
N ILE A 9 -10.15 33.70 33.67
CA ILE A 9 -10.03 33.75 32.20
C ILE A 9 -8.67 33.18 31.76
N VAL A 10 -7.61 33.46 32.52
CA VAL A 10 -6.27 32.93 32.25
C VAL A 10 -6.22 31.40 32.46
N LEU A 11 -6.90 30.87 33.49
CA LEU A 11 -7.01 29.42 33.70
C LEU A 11 -7.80 28.71 32.57
N LEU A 12 -8.88 29.32 32.07
CA LEU A 12 -9.69 28.77 30.97
C LEU A 12 -8.90 28.73 29.65
N PHE A 13 -8.10 29.76 29.36
CA PHE A 13 -7.23 29.78 28.18
C PHE A 13 -6.09 28.75 28.27
N LEU A 14 -5.50 28.56 29.46
CA LEU A 14 -4.49 27.52 29.68
C LEU A 14 -5.05 26.10 29.52
N TRP A 15 -6.30 25.86 29.96
CA TRP A 15 -6.97 24.57 29.78
C TRP A 15 -7.28 24.24 28.32
N ILE A 16 -7.75 25.22 27.54
CA ILE A 16 -8.02 25.04 26.10
C ILE A 16 -6.72 24.77 25.33
N LEU A 17 -5.61 25.41 25.71
CA LEU A 17 -4.30 25.18 25.10
C LEU A 17 -3.78 23.76 25.38
N VAL A 18 -3.95 23.25 26.61
CA VAL A 18 -3.55 21.89 27.00
C VAL A 18 -4.40 20.82 26.30
N LEU A 19 -5.71 21.04 26.14
CA LEU A 19 -6.60 20.14 25.39
C LEU A 19 -6.26 20.08 23.90
N SER A 20 -5.84 21.20 23.32
CA SER A 20 -5.41 21.29 21.92
C SER A 20 -4.06 20.60 21.68
N LEU A 21 -3.14 20.66 22.64
CA LEU A 21 -1.88 19.92 22.60
C LEU A 21 -2.08 18.39 22.74
N GLN A 22 -3.07 17.94 23.52
CA GLN A 22 -3.39 16.52 23.63
C GLN A 22 -4.10 15.97 22.39
N ALA A 23 -4.95 16.76 21.74
CA ALA A 23 -5.62 16.35 20.48
C ALA A 23 -4.63 16.14 19.32
N GLN A 24 -3.46 16.78 19.36
CA GLN A 24 -2.45 16.71 18.30
C GLN A 24 -1.47 15.54 18.45
N GLN A 25 -1.63 14.70 19.49
CA GLN A 25 -0.82 13.50 19.73
C GLN A 25 -1.60 12.18 19.66
N ASN A 26 -2.67 12.11 18.86
CA ASN A 26 -3.26 10.81 18.50
C ASN A 26 -2.38 10.10 17.46
N ASN A 27 -1.28 9.51 17.92
CA ASN A 27 -0.57 8.50 17.14
C ASN A 27 -1.49 7.29 17.02
N ASP A 28 -2.21 7.21 15.90
CA ASP A 28 -3.04 6.06 15.53
C ASP A 28 -2.12 4.87 15.20
N ASP A 29 -1.81 4.13 16.26
CA ASP A 29 -0.92 2.96 16.30
C ASP A 29 -1.71 1.64 16.25
N GLU A 30 -3.04 1.69 16.24
CA GLU A 30 -3.90 0.49 16.27
C GLU A 30 -4.62 0.24 14.94
N THR A 31 -5.02 1.29 14.23
CA THR A 31 -5.75 1.14 12.96
C THR A 31 -4.83 0.54 11.89
N LEU A 32 -5.30 -0.53 11.24
CA LEU A 32 -4.58 -1.17 10.14
C LEU A 32 -4.44 -0.20 8.96
N ARG A 33 -3.20 0.09 8.57
CA ARG A 33 -2.90 0.94 7.41
C ARG A 33 -2.81 0.08 6.16
N VAL A 34 -3.78 0.25 5.26
CA VAL A 34 -3.85 -0.49 4.00
C VAL A 34 -3.17 0.32 2.91
N PHE A 35 -2.19 -0.30 2.25
CA PHE A 35 -1.49 0.26 1.12
C PHE A 35 -1.81 -0.53 -0.14
N ILE A 36 -2.12 0.16 -1.23
CA ILE A 36 -2.47 -0.47 -2.50
C ILE A 36 -1.29 -0.31 -3.45
N PHE A 37 -0.92 -1.39 -4.14
CA PHE A 37 0.15 -1.44 -5.13
C PHE A 37 -0.42 -1.89 -6.46
N ALA A 38 -0.26 -1.08 -7.49
CA ALA A 38 -0.79 -1.37 -8.82
C ALA A 38 0.20 -0.97 -9.93
N GLY A 39 0.19 -1.72 -11.03
CA GLY A 39 1.01 -1.39 -12.19
C GLY A 39 1.52 -2.59 -12.98
N GLN A 40 2.62 -2.39 -13.70
CA GLN A 40 3.13 -3.39 -14.66
C GLN A 40 4.32 -4.22 -14.14
N SER A 41 5.19 -4.72 -15.01
CA SER A 41 6.31 -5.63 -14.69
C SER A 41 7.24 -5.09 -13.61
N ASN A 42 7.47 -3.77 -13.58
CA ASN A 42 8.28 -3.15 -12.53
C ASN A 42 7.58 -3.17 -11.16
N MET A 43 6.25 -3.02 -11.13
CA MET A 43 5.45 -3.26 -9.93
C MET A 43 5.45 -4.73 -9.52
N VAL A 44 5.41 -5.67 -10.49
CA VAL A 44 5.55 -7.10 -10.21
C VAL A 44 6.92 -7.40 -9.59
N GLY A 45 7.98 -6.78 -10.10
CA GLY A 45 9.38 -7.12 -9.82
C GLY A 45 9.97 -8.09 -10.86
N SER A 46 9.43 -8.15 -12.08
CA SER A 46 9.64 -9.25 -13.03
C SER A 46 11.10 -9.58 -13.41
N ASP A 47 12.03 -8.64 -13.35
CA ASP A 47 13.46 -8.89 -13.67
C ASP A 47 14.36 -9.01 -12.43
N SER A 48 13.76 -9.06 -11.24
CA SER A 48 14.47 -9.34 -10.01
C SER A 48 14.50 -10.84 -9.71
N LYS A 49 15.45 -11.27 -8.88
CA LYS A 49 15.51 -12.67 -8.40
C LYS A 49 15.87 -12.67 -6.93
N VAL A 50 15.13 -13.42 -6.12
CA VAL A 50 15.40 -13.55 -4.67
C VAL A 50 16.83 -14.03 -4.42
N LYS A 51 17.35 -14.94 -5.25
CA LYS A 51 18.73 -15.44 -5.15
C LYS A 51 19.82 -14.37 -5.34
N ASP A 52 19.49 -13.27 -6.02
CA ASP A 52 20.41 -12.17 -6.30
C ASP A 52 20.42 -11.12 -5.18
N ILE A 53 19.51 -11.18 -4.19
CA ILE A 53 19.42 -10.21 -3.08
C ILE A 53 20.77 -9.99 -2.39
N LYS A 54 21.52 -11.06 -2.15
CA LYS A 54 22.85 -11.01 -1.50
C LYS A 54 23.88 -10.13 -2.22
N ARG A 55 23.66 -9.82 -3.51
CA ARG A 55 24.51 -8.93 -4.31
C ARG A 55 24.24 -7.45 -4.00
N PHE A 56 23.19 -7.16 -3.25
CA PHE A 56 22.77 -5.81 -2.88
C PHE A 56 22.61 -5.74 -1.35
N PRO A 57 23.69 -5.47 -0.59
CA PRO A 57 23.70 -5.56 0.86
C PRO A 57 22.56 -4.83 1.59
N PRO A 58 22.10 -3.64 1.15
CA PRO A 58 20.96 -2.98 1.79
C PRO A 58 19.65 -3.78 1.77
N PHE A 59 19.51 -4.77 0.86
CA PHE A 59 18.32 -5.61 0.73
C PHE A 59 18.49 -7.01 1.33
N GLU A 60 19.62 -7.30 1.99
CA GLU A 60 19.82 -8.59 2.64
C GLU A 60 18.68 -8.93 3.61
N GLY A 61 18.28 -10.21 3.62
CA GLY A 61 17.14 -10.72 4.39
C GLY A 61 15.75 -10.40 3.82
N LEU A 62 15.64 -9.56 2.78
CA LEU A 62 14.33 -9.14 2.23
C LEU A 62 13.52 -10.27 1.58
N GLY A 63 14.18 -11.38 1.24
CA GLY A 63 13.52 -12.58 0.72
C GLY A 63 12.78 -13.40 1.79
N ALA A 64 13.00 -13.12 3.08
CA ALA A 64 12.30 -13.83 4.15
C ALA A 64 10.86 -13.29 4.30
N PRO A 65 9.90 -14.15 4.68
CA PRO A 65 8.53 -13.71 4.98
C PRO A 65 8.49 -12.64 6.08
N GLN A 66 7.70 -11.59 5.85
CA GLN A 66 7.40 -10.52 6.80
C GLN A 66 6.06 -10.81 7.48
N GLY A 67 6.06 -11.78 8.41
CA GLY A 67 4.84 -12.36 9.00
C GLY A 67 3.88 -11.41 9.73
N LYS A 68 4.31 -10.19 10.07
CA LYS A 68 3.46 -9.16 10.69
C LYS A 68 2.70 -8.29 9.68
N VAL A 69 2.96 -8.47 8.39
CA VAL A 69 2.35 -7.68 7.32
C VAL A 69 1.36 -8.54 6.56
N LEU A 70 0.09 -8.11 6.52
CA LEU A 70 -0.94 -8.78 5.74
C LEU A 70 -0.76 -8.48 4.26
N PHE A 71 -0.95 -9.48 3.42
CA PHE A 71 -0.77 -9.36 1.99
C PHE A 71 -1.90 -10.04 1.22
N SER A 72 -2.51 -9.30 0.30
CA SER A 72 -3.50 -9.82 -0.64
C SER A 72 -3.07 -9.44 -2.05
N TYR A 73 -3.07 -10.39 -2.99
CA TYR A 73 -2.51 -10.12 -4.30
C TYR A 73 -3.18 -10.84 -5.47
N CYS A 74 -3.05 -10.23 -6.64
CA CYS A 74 -3.32 -10.80 -7.95
C CYS A 74 -2.21 -10.39 -8.91
N ILE A 75 -1.27 -11.29 -9.20
CA ILE A 75 -0.04 -10.97 -9.91
C ILE A 75 0.12 -11.89 -11.12
N GLY A 76 0.38 -11.30 -12.29
CA GLY A 76 0.72 -12.03 -13.50
C GLY A 76 -0.20 -11.75 -14.69
N ARG A 77 0.17 -12.33 -15.83
CA ARG A 77 -0.50 -12.14 -17.13
C ARG A 77 -1.68 -13.10 -17.29
N GLN A 78 -1.58 -14.13 -18.14
CA GLN A 78 -2.65 -15.13 -18.34
C GLN A 78 -2.82 -16.02 -17.10
N ASN A 79 -1.70 -16.55 -16.58
CA ASN A 79 -1.70 -17.39 -15.38
C ASN A 79 -1.47 -16.53 -14.13
N LYS A 80 -2.52 -15.84 -13.68
CA LYS A 80 -2.44 -14.96 -12.51
C LYS A 80 -2.32 -15.80 -11.23
N MET A 81 -1.29 -15.51 -10.44
CA MET A 81 -1.18 -16.00 -9.08
C MET A 81 -2.01 -15.12 -8.17
N ARG A 82 -2.83 -15.74 -7.32
CA ARG A 82 -3.73 -15.04 -6.41
C ARG A 82 -3.53 -15.57 -5.01
N SER A 83 -3.54 -14.68 -4.02
CA SER A 83 -3.65 -15.11 -2.64
C SER A 83 -5.07 -15.62 -2.37
N ASN A 84 -5.20 -16.57 -1.44
CA ASN A 84 -6.50 -16.93 -0.88
C ASN A 84 -6.77 -16.04 0.35
N GLY A 85 -7.36 -14.87 0.12
CA GLY A 85 -7.55 -13.84 1.16
C GLY A 85 -6.24 -13.18 1.58
N TRP A 86 -6.14 -12.81 2.86
CA TRP A 86 -4.93 -12.26 3.47
C TRP A 86 -3.95 -13.37 3.89
N VAL A 87 -2.71 -13.27 3.40
CA VAL A 87 -1.57 -14.12 3.78
C VAL A 87 -0.45 -13.27 4.40
N ALA A 88 0.60 -13.90 4.93
CA ALA A 88 1.81 -13.17 5.32
C ALA A 88 2.51 -12.62 4.08
N LEU A 89 3.06 -11.41 4.18
CA LEU A 89 3.84 -10.82 3.08
C LEU A 89 5.11 -11.64 2.82
N GLU A 90 5.26 -12.11 1.59
CA GLU A 90 6.46 -12.77 1.08
C GLU A 90 6.59 -12.53 -0.42
N HIS A 91 7.72 -12.93 -1.00
CA HIS A 91 7.91 -12.86 -2.44
C HIS A 91 6.96 -13.82 -3.17
N VAL A 92 6.41 -13.39 -4.30
CA VAL A 92 5.61 -14.27 -5.17
C VAL A 92 6.47 -14.68 -6.35
N ASN A 93 6.49 -15.97 -6.70
CA ASN A 93 7.22 -16.49 -7.86
C ASN A 93 8.74 -16.20 -7.87
N ASN A 94 9.38 -16.19 -6.69
CA ASN A 94 10.83 -15.96 -6.53
C ASN A 94 11.33 -14.61 -7.08
N VAL A 95 10.43 -13.63 -7.24
CA VAL A 95 10.77 -12.25 -7.62
C VAL A 95 10.53 -11.28 -6.46
N VAL A 96 11.31 -10.21 -6.44
CA VAL A 96 11.31 -9.14 -5.44
C VAL A 96 10.59 -7.92 -6.00
N GLY A 97 9.39 -7.64 -5.51
CA GLY A 97 8.68 -6.40 -5.79
C GLY A 97 8.93 -5.29 -4.76
N PRO A 98 8.52 -4.04 -5.05
CA PRO A 98 8.73 -2.89 -4.17
C PRO A 98 7.98 -3.00 -2.83
N GLU A 99 6.92 -3.81 -2.75
CA GLU A 99 6.16 -4.05 -1.53
C GLU A 99 7.03 -4.58 -0.38
N LEU A 100 8.05 -5.39 -0.69
CA LEU A 100 8.88 -6.02 0.33
C LEU A 100 9.74 -4.99 1.03
N SER A 101 10.47 -4.16 0.25
CA SER A 101 11.35 -3.13 0.80
C SER A 101 10.55 -2.01 1.45
N PHE A 102 9.40 -1.66 0.86
CA PHE A 102 8.45 -0.72 1.43
C PHE A 102 7.98 -1.17 2.81
N ALA A 103 7.43 -2.38 2.93
CA ALA A 103 6.91 -2.90 4.17
C ALA A 103 7.97 -2.95 5.28
N ARG A 104 9.17 -3.43 4.94
CA ARG A 104 10.32 -3.45 5.87
C ARG A 104 10.67 -2.05 6.37
N LYS A 105 10.70 -1.06 5.49
CA LYS A 105 11.04 0.32 5.88
C LYS A 105 9.91 0.94 6.71
N VAL A 106 8.66 0.84 6.27
CA VAL A 106 7.51 1.46 6.96
C VAL A 106 7.34 0.90 8.36
N THR A 107 7.38 -0.43 8.53
CA THR A 107 7.23 -1.08 9.84
C THR A 107 8.36 -0.77 10.83
N GLN A 108 9.49 -0.23 10.37
CA GLN A 108 10.55 0.29 11.25
C GLN A 108 10.27 1.71 11.76
N HIS A 109 9.39 2.46 11.10
CA HIS A 109 9.15 3.89 11.39
C HIS A 109 7.76 4.14 11.98
N ILE A 110 6.84 3.18 11.89
CA ILE A 110 5.50 3.28 12.48
C ILE A 110 5.20 2.07 13.34
N LYS A 111 4.38 2.27 14.38
CA LYS A 111 3.90 1.18 15.25
C LYS A 111 2.64 0.50 14.72
N ALA A 112 1.83 1.22 13.95
CA ALA A 112 0.59 0.71 13.38
C ALA A 112 0.82 -0.53 12.51
N PRO A 113 -0.07 -1.54 12.58
CA PRO A 113 -0.01 -2.67 11.67
C PRO A 113 -0.28 -2.20 10.24
N ILE A 114 0.30 -2.91 9.26
CA ILE A 114 0.10 -2.59 7.84
C ILE A 114 -0.40 -3.80 7.06
N ALA A 115 -1.16 -3.50 6.01
CA ALA A 115 -1.61 -4.47 5.02
C ALA A 115 -1.29 -3.95 3.62
N ILE A 116 -1.01 -4.86 2.70
CA ILE A 116 -0.71 -4.55 1.30
C ILE A 116 -1.68 -5.29 0.39
N ILE A 117 -2.32 -4.57 -0.51
CA ILE A 117 -3.10 -5.13 -1.61
C ILE A 117 -2.34 -4.89 -2.91
N LYS A 118 -1.94 -5.93 -3.65
CA LYS A 118 -1.14 -5.78 -4.86
C LYS A 118 -1.80 -6.40 -6.09
N CYS A 119 -2.04 -5.60 -7.13
CA CYS A 119 -2.49 -6.09 -8.43
C CYS A 119 -1.53 -5.62 -9.52
N ALA A 120 -0.80 -6.55 -10.16
CA ALA A 120 0.21 -6.14 -11.15
C ALA A 120 0.46 -7.18 -12.24
N ALA A 121 0.70 -6.71 -13.45
CA ALA A 121 0.95 -7.59 -14.61
C ALA A 121 1.85 -6.92 -15.66
N GLY A 122 2.91 -7.62 -16.06
CA GLY A 122 3.83 -7.13 -17.09
C GLY A 122 3.21 -6.98 -18.48
N GLY A 123 3.67 -5.98 -19.23
CA GLY A 123 3.21 -5.67 -20.58
C GLY A 123 1.77 -5.18 -20.64
N THR A 124 1.33 -4.42 -19.64
CA THR A 124 0.00 -3.81 -19.59
C THR A 124 0.07 -2.34 -19.95
N HIS A 125 -0.93 -1.86 -20.70
CA HIS A 125 -1.02 -0.46 -21.12
C HIS A 125 -1.95 0.32 -20.19
N LEU A 126 -1.62 1.60 -19.95
CA LEU A 126 -2.48 2.51 -19.22
C LEU A 126 -3.80 2.71 -19.98
N GLY A 127 -3.68 3.05 -21.27
CA GLY A 127 -4.84 3.37 -22.10
C GLY A 127 -5.74 2.19 -22.44
N GLY A 128 -5.26 0.96 -22.24
CA GLY A 128 -5.96 -0.27 -22.60
C GLY A 128 -6.33 -1.14 -21.39
N ASP A 129 -5.34 -1.81 -20.79
CA ASP A 129 -5.58 -2.74 -19.68
C ASP A 129 -6.10 -2.04 -18.43
N TRP A 130 -5.61 -0.83 -18.17
CA TRP A 130 -5.94 -0.03 -17.00
C TRP A 130 -7.01 1.04 -17.26
N ASN A 131 -7.63 1.01 -18.43
CA ASN A 131 -8.73 1.92 -18.77
C ASN A 131 -9.95 1.64 -17.86
N PRO A 132 -10.51 2.65 -17.19
CA PRO A 132 -11.64 2.47 -16.29
C PRO A 132 -12.98 2.22 -17.02
N ASP A 133 -13.13 2.76 -18.22
CA ASP A 133 -14.38 2.77 -18.97
C ASP A 133 -14.45 1.59 -19.94
N GLU A 134 -13.40 1.41 -20.74
CA GLU A 134 -13.32 0.38 -21.78
C GLU A 134 -12.07 -0.50 -21.62
N PRO A 135 -11.95 -1.28 -20.52
CA PRO A 135 -10.78 -2.11 -20.27
C PRO A 135 -10.65 -3.23 -21.31
N ILE A 136 -9.50 -3.29 -21.96
CA ILE A 136 -9.11 -4.35 -22.90
C ILE A 136 -8.00 -5.24 -22.31
N GLY A 137 -7.54 -6.24 -23.08
CA GLY A 137 -6.44 -7.10 -22.67
C GLY A 137 -6.73 -7.89 -21.39
N PHE A 138 -5.89 -7.73 -20.38
CA PHE A 138 -6.04 -8.39 -19.08
C PHE A 138 -7.06 -7.71 -18.15
N LYS A 139 -7.63 -6.58 -18.56
CA LYS A 139 -8.65 -5.83 -17.81
C LYS A 139 -8.21 -5.56 -16.36
N MET A 140 -7.04 -4.95 -16.23
CA MET A 140 -6.38 -4.73 -14.95
C MET A 140 -7.14 -3.76 -14.05
N TYR A 141 -7.82 -2.76 -14.60
CA TYR A 141 -8.62 -1.83 -13.79
C TYR A 141 -9.74 -2.52 -12.99
N PRO A 142 -10.73 -3.19 -13.63
CA PRO A 142 -11.81 -3.86 -12.89
C PRO A 142 -11.26 -4.97 -11.98
N LEU A 143 -10.24 -5.69 -12.43
CA LEU A 143 -9.58 -6.72 -11.63
C LEU A 143 -8.98 -6.17 -10.33
N THR A 144 -8.34 -5.00 -10.41
CA THR A 144 -7.74 -4.34 -9.25
C THR A 144 -8.82 -3.84 -8.30
N LEU A 145 -9.91 -3.29 -8.84
CA LEU A 145 -11.05 -2.83 -8.05
C LEU A 145 -11.72 -3.99 -7.29
N ASP A 146 -11.91 -5.14 -7.94
CA ASP A 146 -12.48 -6.33 -7.32
C ASP A 146 -11.57 -6.89 -6.22
N LEU A 147 -10.26 -6.93 -6.46
CA LEU A 147 -9.30 -7.34 -5.43
C LEU A 147 -9.39 -6.40 -4.22
N ILE A 148 -9.32 -5.08 -4.42
CA ILE A 148 -9.41 -4.10 -3.33
C ILE A 148 -10.72 -4.30 -2.55
N LYS A 149 -11.87 -4.29 -3.23
CA LYS A 149 -13.17 -4.44 -2.58
C LYS A 149 -13.29 -5.73 -1.78
N SER A 150 -12.88 -6.86 -2.37
CA SER A 150 -12.96 -8.15 -1.68
C SER A 150 -12.02 -8.25 -0.48
N SER A 151 -10.79 -7.73 -0.59
CA SER A 151 -9.83 -7.68 0.53
C SER A 151 -10.34 -6.79 1.68
N LEU A 152 -10.94 -5.64 1.37
CA LEU A 152 -11.51 -4.73 2.37
C LEU A 152 -12.76 -5.32 3.05
N VAL A 153 -13.65 -5.94 2.28
CA VAL A 153 -14.81 -6.66 2.83
C VAL A 153 -14.38 -7.80 3.77
N ASP A 154 -13.28 -8.48 3.48
CA ASP A 154 -12.74 -9.50 4.39
C ASP A 154 -12.21 -8.90 5.70
N LEU A 155 -11.64 -7.69 5.68
CA LEU A 155 -11.27 -6.97 6.90
C LEU A 155 -12.52 -6.57 7.72
N ASP A 156 -13.57 -6.08 7.05
CA ASP A 156 -14.84 -5.73 7.70
C ASP A 156 -15.48 -6.95 8.38
N LYS A 157 -15.51 -8.10 7.70
CA LYS A 157 -16.02 -9.36 8.25
C LYS A 157 -15.24 -9.85 9.47
N ARG A 158 -13.94 -9.54 9.54
CA ARG A 158 -13.07 -9.85 10.68
C ARG A 158 -13.17 -8.81 11.81
N GLY A 159 -13.93 -7.72 11.62
CA GLY A 159 -14.04 -6.63 12.58
C GLY A 159 -12.75 -5.81 12.74
N ILE A 160 -11.84 -5.85 11.75
CA ILE A 160 -10.57 -5.14 11.79
C ILE A 160 -10.80 -3.71 11.32
N LYS A 161 -10.55 -2.72 12.18
CA LYS A 161 -10.56 -1.31 11.78
C LYS A 161 -9.36 -1.04 10.86
N TYR A 162 -9.63 -0.41 9.72
CA TYR A 162 -8.60 -0.05 8.77
C TYR A 162 -8.83 1.33 8.17
N ARG A 163 -7.76 1.88 7.59
CA ARG A 163 -7.80 3.04 6.69
C ARG A 163 -6.91 2.79 5.49
N ILE A 164 -7.32 3.26 4.32
CA ILE A 164 -6.46 3.27 3.13
C ILE A 164 -5.47 4.42 3.31
N GLU A 165 -4.19 4.08 3.45
CA GLU A 165 -3.11 5.02 3.76
C GLU A 165 -2.41 5.53 2.51
N GLY A 166 -2.36 4.73 1.44
CA GLY A 166 -1.67 5.12 0.23
C GLY A 166 -1.89 4.20 -0.96
N PHE A 167 -1.62 4.75 -2.14
CA PHE A 167 -1.68 4.05 -3.42
C PHE A 167 -0.35 4.25 -4.16
N MET A 168 0.31 3.15 -4.47
CA MET A 168 1.58 3.10 -5.16
C MET A 168 1.35 2.58 -6.58
N TRP A 169 1.71 3.42 -7.55
CA TRP A 169 1.51 3.17 -8.97
C TRP A 169 2.86 3.10 -9.68
N HIS A 170 3.10 2.04 -10.47
CA HIS A 170 4.29 1.96 -11.31
C HIS A 170 3.95 1.34 -12.67
N GLN A 171 3.80 2.21 -13.67
CA GLN A 171 3.35 1.88 -15.01
C GLN A 171 3.85 2.96 -15.99
N GLY A 172 3.93 2.62 -17.28
CA GLY A 172 4.07 3.60 -18.36
C GLY A 172 4.92 3.10 -19.52
N GLU A 173 5.83 2.16 -19.25
CA GLU A 173 6.83 1.75 -20.25
C GLU A 173 6.20 1.03 -21.45
N ASN A 174 5.03 0.38 -21.28
CA ASN A 174 4.39 -0.32 -22.39
C ASN A 174 3.59 0.61 -23.32
N ASP A 175 3.03 1.71 -22.79
CA ASP A 175 2.32 2.72 -23.60
C ASP A 175 3.25 3.39 -24.62
N MET A 176 4.55 3.44 -24.32
CA MET A 176 5.59 3.93 -25.25
C MET A 176 5.72 3.11 -26.54
N PHE A 177 5.05 1.96 -26.66
CA PHE A 177 5.04 1.15 -27.88
C PHE A 177 3.73 1.24 -28.64
N GLU A 178 2.70 1.88 -28.06
CA GLU A 178 1.39 2.04 -28.67
C GLU A 178 1.19 3.45 -29.20
N LYS A 179 1.14 3.59 -30.54
CA LYS A 179 1.05 4.90 -31.21
C LYS A 179 -0.13 5.75 -30.71
N ASN A 180 -1.24 5.12 -30.35
CA ASN A 180 -2.43 5.82 -29.89
C ASN A 180 -2.32 6.34 -28.43
N TYR A 181 -1.31 5.90 -27.69
CA TYR A 181 -1.07 6.28 -26.29
C TYR A 181 0.19 7.15 -26.12
N MET A 182 0.92 7.39 -27.20
CA MET A 182 2.03 8.36 -27.21
C MET A 182 1.49 9.80 -27.13
N PRO A 183 2.15 10.69 -26.38
CA PRO A 183 1.81 12.11 -26.32
C PRO A 183 2.08 12.86 -27.62
#